data_AF-A0AAV9ZYC2-F1
#
_entry.id   AF-A0AAV9ZYC2-F1
#
_cell.length_a   1.000
_cell.length_b   1.000
_cell.length_c   1.000
_cell.angle_alpha   90.00
_cell.angle_beta   90.00
_cell.angle_gamma   90.00
#
_symmetry.space_group_name_H-M   'P 1'
#
loop_
_entity.id
_entity.type
_entity.pdbx_description
1 polymer ?
#
loop_
_entity_poly.entity_id
_entity_poly.type
_entity_poly.pdbx_seq_one_letter_code
_entity_poly.pdbx_strand_id
1 'polypeptide(L)'
;MPPRRRIDSEEPTTPERPRTQGPLANIINVFQQIPRARAIGIYAGCAFFNVQRLLNLLQLREDLQVLLNEAEDVFSAKDSEIADLSNQVVPTKNRKRRKRFHRADDADDSIDNPSSLDERVRKAGRRFAVNEAAFFINEVDIWTNEAEDEFDYATEFNSKTTRVQAQIQDLLRLLPNDARSRRQRSAAVHRIRHASLAHLSAADELKHFATASDRFEHFKDRVGYVAATETKEAFYSAFKAPILYDQFDGELDVDHLFRNPLLLNIYACILRGPDGACSKVVLTSLRRSACRESTTSLAPLLVPSPTPLSPYLYSADTKFQRRGDQTDINYVQRHMDYVEQLRKALTSKKARVIDLLKYWDDILFPDADNDDGAARGGDDDEMESVLEAFNNAPSRESPPAVRPPFH
;
A
#
# COMPACT_ATOMS: atom_id res chain seq x y z
N MET A 1 5.73 -60.41 66.57
CA MET A 1 5.63 -59.22 65.71
C MET A 1 5.30 -58.00 66.56
N PRO A 2 6.29 -57.13 66.78
CA PRO A 2 6.09 -55.70 67.00
C PRO A 2 7.11 -54.84 66.18
N PRO A 3 6.97 -53.50 66.15
CA PRO A 3 7.24 -52.70 64.94
C PRO A 3 8.68 -52.18 64.81
N ARG A 4 9.11 -51.99 63.55
CA ARG A 4 10.37 -51.35 63.17
C ARG A 4 10.33 -49.84 63.45
N ARG A 5 11.29 -49.39 64.28
CA ARG A 5 11.65 -47.98 64.50
C ARG A 5 12.23 -47.39 63.20
N ARG A 6 11.71 -46.23 62.78
CA ARG A 6 12.38 -45.33 61.83
C ARG A 6 13.44 -44.55 62.60
N ILE A 7 14.64 -44.49 62.02
CA ILE A 7 15.78 -43.73 62.50
C ILE A 7 15.82 -42.42 61.71
N ASP A 8 16.00 -41.32 62.44
CA ASP A 8 16.12 -39.95 61.97
C ASP A 8 17.40 -39.72 61.15
N SER A 9 17.34 -38.79 60.20
CA SER A 9 18.52 -38.14 59.62
C SER A 9 18.32 -36.63 59.77
N GLU A 10 19.05 -36.06 60.72
CA GLU A 10 19.20 -34.63 60.94
C GLU A 10 20.16 -34.05 59.89
N GLU A 11 19.72 -33.03 59.16
CA GLU A 11 20.61 -32.16 58.37
C GLU A 11 21.08 -30.96 59.22
N PRO A 12 22.36 -30.55 59.14
CA PRO A 12 22.89 -29.47 59.96
C PRO A 12 22.53 -28.09 59.41
N THR A 13 21.87 -27.28 60.24
CA THR A 13 21.63 -25.85 60.00
C THR A 13 22.90 -25.03 60.22
N THR A 14 23.31 -24.28 59.20
CA THR A 14 24.39 -23.28 59.29
C THR A 14 23.81 -21.91 59.70
N PRO A 15 24.45 -21.13 60.59
CA PRO A 15 23.94 -19.84 61.00
C PRO A 15 24.38 -18.73 60.03
N GLU A 16 23.42 -18.13 59.30
CA GLU A 16 23.69 -16.92 58.51
C GLU A 16 23.75 -15.67 59.40
N ARG A 17 24.82 -14.89 59.21
CA ARG A 17 25.07 -13.58 59.82
C ARG A 17 24.07 -12.53 59.32
N PRO A 18 23.69 -11.54 60.15
CA PRO A 18 22.81 -10.46 59.73
C PRO A 18 23.53 -9.55 58.73
N ARG A 19 23.03 -9.49 57.50
CA ARG A 19 23.45 -8.49 56.50
C ARG A 19 22.85 -7.13 56.87
N THR A 20 23.71 -6.16 57.11
CA THR A 20 23.37 -4.73 57.17
C THR A 20 22.75 -4.31 55.84
N GLN A 21 21.46 -3.99 55.87
CA GLN A 21 20.74 -3.46 54.71
C GLN A 21 21.10 -1.97 54.53
N GLY A 22 21.67 -1.64 53.38
CA GLY A 22 21.96 -0.26 52.98
C GLY A 22 20.68 0.55 52.70
N PRO A 23 20.79 1.89 52.63
CA PRO A 23 19.65 2.82 52.60
C PRO A 23 18.65 2.61 51.45
N LEU A 24 19.01 1.88 50.40
CA LEU A 24 18.13 1.53 49.27
C LEU A 24 17.13 0.41 49.59
N ALA A 25 17.43 -0.50 50.53
CA ALA A 25 16.53 -1.58 50.90
C ALA A 25 15.29 -1.08 51.68
N ASN A 26 15.45 0.02 52.42
CA ASN A 26 14.33 0.68 53.11
C ASN A 26 13.36 1.38 52.15
N ILE A 27 13.83 1.85 50.99
CA ILE A 27 12.96 2.47 49.99
C ILE A 27 12.08 1.41 49.30
N ILE A 28 12.63 0.22 49.03
CA ILE A 28 11.88 -0.86 48.38
C ILE A 28 10.80 -1.45 49.31
N ASN A 29 11.05 -1.54 50.62
CA ASN A 29 10.05 -2.02 51.59
C ASN A 29 8.88 -1.05 51.81
N VAL A 30 9.09 0.27 51.65
CA VAL A 30 8.00 1.28 51.73
C VAL A 30 7.06 1.19 50.52
N PHE A 31 7.56 0.84 49.34
CA PHE A 31 6.74 0.70 48.13
C PHE A 31 5.98 -0.63 48.04
N GLN A 32 6.36 -1.66 48.81
CA GLN A 32 5.68 -2.96 48.81
C GLN A 32 4.41 -3.01 49.68
N GLN A 33 4.15 -2.01 50.53
CA GLN A 33 2.94 -1.95 51.36
C GLN A 33 1.77 -1.17 50.74
N ILE A 34 1.91 -0.67 49.51
CA ILE A 34 0.84 0.08 48.82
C ILE A 34 0.34 -0.75 47.62
N PRO A 35 -0.89 -1.31 47.67
CA PRO A 35 -1.43 -2.17 46.60
C PRO A 35 -1.50 -1.52 45.21
N ARG A 36 -1.44 -0.18 45.13
CA ARG A 36 -1.47 0.59 43.88
C ARG A 36 -0.10 0.83 43.22
N ALA A 37 1.02 0.51 43.89
CA ALA A 37 2.37 0.77 43.35
C ALA A 37 2.88 -0.30 42.35
N ARG A 38 2.29 -1.50 42.35
CA ARG A 38 2.69 -2.58 41.42
C ARG A 38 2.36 -2.26 39.95
N ALA A 39 1.29 -1.52 39.68
CA ALA A 39 0.96 -1.09 38.33
C ALA A 39 1.96 -0.05 37.80
N ILE A 40 2.33 0.94 38.62
CA ILE A 40 3.23 2.04 38.23
C ILE A 40 4.66 1.53 37.96
N GLY A 41 5.15 0.55 38.73
CA GLY A 41 6.47 -0.06 38.50
C GLY A 41 6.59 -0.82 37.17
N ILE A 42 5.51 -1.49 36.73
CA ILE A 42 5.48 -2.21 35.45
C ILE A 42 5.47 -1.20 34.28
N TYR A 43 4.67 -0.14 34.37
CA TYR A 43 4.64 0.91 33.33
C TYR A 43 5.98 1.67 33.23
N ALA A 44 6.63 1.96 34.35
CA ALA A 44 7.95 2.61 34.36
C ALA A 44 9.05 1.71 33.77
N GLY A 45 9.02 0.40 34.07
CA GLY A 45 9.96 -0.58 33.50
C GLY A 45 9.79 -0.74 31.98
N CYS A 46 8.55 -0.81 31.49
CA CYS A 46 8.27 -0.86 30.05
C CYS A 46 8.69 0.44 29.33
N ALA A 47 8.47 1.61 29.95
CA ALA A 47 8.91 2.89 29.39
C ALA A 47 10.44 2.97 29.30
N PHE A 48 11.16 2.53 30.34
CA PHE A 48 12.62 2.51 30.35
C PHE A 48 13.20 1.57 29.27
N PHE A 49 12.63 0.37 29.12
CA PHE A 49 13.06 -0.58 28.10
C PHE A 49 12.82 -0.05 26.67
N ASN A 50 11.71 0.65 26.46
CA ASN A 50 11.40 1.27 25.18
C ASN A 50 12.33 2.45 24.85
N VAL A 51 12.71 3.26 25.84
CA VAL A 51 13.69 4.36 25.66
C VAL A 51 15.08 3.80 25.35
N GLN A 52 15.53 2.77 26.07
CA GLN A 52 16.83 2.14 25.80
C GLN A 52 16.86 1.51 24.40
N ARG A 53 15.77 0.88 23.98
CA ARG A 53 15.64 0.33 22.62
C ARG A 53 15.67 1.44 21.56
N LEU A 54 15.02 2.57 21.81
CA LEU A 54 15.05 3.73 20.90
C LEU A 54 16.47 4.30 20.76
N LEU A 55 17.21 4.41 21.86
CA LEU A 55 18.60 4.87 21.85
C LEU A 55 19.51 3.92 21.07
N ASN A 56 19.35 2.61 21.25
CA ASN A 56 20.11 1.62 20.47
C ASN A 56 19.80 1.69 18.96
N LEU A 57 18.55 1.97 18.59
CA LEU A 57 18.16 2.16 17.18
C LEU A 57 18.71 3.46 16.58
N LEU A 58 18.82 4.52 17.38
CA LEU A 58 19.44 5.78 16.94
C LEU A 58 20.94 5.61 16.73
N GLN A 59 21.63 4.91 17.63
CA GLN A 59 23.06 4.59 17.46
C GLN A 59 23.29 3.74 16.21
N LEU A 60 22.49 2.68 16.01
CA LEU A 60 22.59 1.82 14.83
C LEU A 60 22.39 2.62 13.53
N ARG A 61 21.51 3.62 13.52
CA ARG A 61 21.29 4.50 12.37
C ARG A 61 22.53 5.36 12.09
N GLU A 62 23.17 5.90 13.10
CA GLU A 62 24.40 6.69 12.95
C GLU A 62 25.54 5.83 12.40
N ASP A 63 25.72 4.63 12.94
CA ASP A 63 26.75 3.68 12.48
C ASP A 63 26.52 3.27 11.02
N LEU A 64 25.27 3.00 10.63
CA LEU A 64 24.90 2.71 9.24
C LEU A 64 25.15 3.91 8.31
N GLN A 65 24.96 5.13 8.78
CA GLN A 65 25.23 6.33 7.97
C GLN A 65 26.72 6.52 7.74
N VAL A 66 27.56 6.23 8.74
CA VAL A 66 29.02 6.26 8.59
C VAL A 66 29.48 5.23 7.57
N LEU A 67 28.99 3.98 7.68
CA LEU A 67 29.32 2.92 6.72
C LEU A 67 28.87 3.25 5.28
N LEU A 68 27.72 3.92 5.12
CA LEU A 68 27.25 4.36 3.81
C LEU A 68 28.18 5.40 3.20
N ASN A 69 28.62 6.39 3.99
CA ASN A 69 29.54 7.43 3.51
C ASN A 69 30.90 6.82 3.16
N GLU A 70 31.43 5.90 3.97
CA GLU A 70 32.68 5.19 3.66
C GLU A 70 32.57 4.37 2.37
N ALA A 71 31.42 3.73 2.13
CA ALA A 71 31.19 3.00 0.89
C ALA A 71 31.13 3.94 -0.32
N GLU A 72 30.46 5.10 -0.21
CA GLU A 72 30.41 6.13 -1.26
C GLU A 72 31.80 6.65 -1.61
N ASP A 73 32.66 6.90 -0.61
CA ASP A 73 34.05 7.32 -0.83
C ASP A 73 34.85 6.25 -1.58
N VAL A 74 34.68 4.97 -1.23
CA VAL A 74 35.34 3.85 -1.94
C VAL A 74 34.84 3.72 -3.38
N PHE A 75 33.55 3.89 -3.63
CA PHE A 75 33.00 3.88 -5.00
C PHE A 75 33.53 5.05 -5.82
N SER A 76 33.54 6.26 -5.25
CA SER A 76 34.08 7.44 -5.93
C SER A 76 35.57 7.29 -6.26
N ALA A 77 36.35 6.65 -5.38
CA ALA A 77 37.76 6.38 -5.64
C ALA A 77 37.94 5.41 -6.81
N LYS A 78 37.12 4.35 -6.90
CA LYS A 78 37.15 3.38 -8.01
C LYS A 78 36.72 4.00 -9.32
N ASP A 79 35.71 4.86 -9.33
CA ASP A 79 35.29 5.56 -10.55
C ASP A 79 36.39 6.47 -11.10
N SER A 80 37.14 7.14 -10.20
CA SER A 80 38.32 7.91 -10.59
C SER A 80 39.42 7.00 -11.20
N GLU A 81 39.67 5.84 -10.59
CA GLU A 81 40.65 4.87 -11.11
C GLU A 81 40.25 4.32 -12.49
N ILE A 82 38.97 4.02 -12.69
CA ILE A 82 38.42 3.57 -13.99
C ILE A 82 38.59 4.68 -15.04
N ALA A 83 38.32 5.94 -14.68
CA ALA A 83 38.50 7.07 -15.58
C ALA A 83 39.99 7.23 -15.99
N ASP A 84 40.92 7.07 -15.04
CA ASP A 84 42.35 7.16 -15.31
C ASP A 84 42.85 6.00 -16.18
N LEU A 85 42.41 4.77 -15.91
CA LEU A 85 42.72 3.61 -16.74
C LEU A 85 42.16 3.75 -18.16
N SER A 86 40.94 4.26 -18.29
CA SER A 86 40.31 4.56 -19.60
C SER A 86 41.13 5.59 -20.38
N ASN A 87 41.65 6.63 -19.71
CA ASN A 87 42.52 7.63 -20.33
C ASN A 87 43.89 7.07 -20.74
N GLN A 88 44.42 6.06 -20.05
CA GLN A 88 45.70 5.41 -20.37
C GLN A 88 45.60 4.43 -21.55
N VAL A 89 44.45 3.79 -21.75
CA VAL A 89 44.27 2.74 -22.77
C VAL A 89 43.98 3.30 -24.16
N VAL A 90 43.73 4.61 -24.32
CA VAL A 90 43.51 5.22 -25.64
C VAL A 90 44.85 5.71 -26.25
N PRO A 91 45.47 4.97 -27.21
CA PRO A 91 46.68 5.44 -27.86
C PRO A 91 46.42 6.75 -28.62
N THR A 92 47.26 7.75 -28.34
CA THR A 92 47.21 9.13 -28.85
C THR A 92 47.46 9.31 -30.35
N LYS A 93 47.39 8.24 -31.15
CA LYS A 93 47.63 8.32 -32.59
C LYS A 93 46.30 8.30 -33.35
N ASN A 94 45.93 9.48 -33.85
CA ASN A 94 44.81 9.79 -34.76
C ASN A 94 43.52 10.29 -34.11
N ARG A 95 43.61 11.44 -33.43
CA ARG A 95 42.45 12.31 -33.18
C ARG A 95 42.02 13.00 -34.49
N LYS A 96 41.48 12.23 -35.44
CA LYS A 96 40.69 12.80 -36.54
C LYS A 96 39.44 13.42 -35.91
N ARG A 97 39.25 14.73 -36.11
CA ARG A 97 38.02 15.46 -35.80
C ARG A 97 36.82 14.74 -36.42
N ARG A 98 36.19 13.82 -35.68
CA ARG A 98 34.86 13.31 -36.01
C ARG A 98 33.87 14.42 -35.67
N LYS A 99 33.18 14.90 -36.71
CA LYS A 99 31.97 15.72 -36.56
C LYS A 99 31.03 14.97 -35.61
N ARG A 100 30.69 15.62 -34.50
CA ARG A 100 29.63 15.18 -33.58
C ARG A 100 28.32 15.12 -34.38
N PHE A 101 27.95 13.93 -34.82
CA PHE A 101 26.53 13.63 -34.99
C PHE A 101 26.01 13.36 -33.57
N HIS A 102 25.15 14.26 -33.10
CA HIS A 102 24.33 14.01 -31.92
C HIS A 102 23.41 12.83 -32.24
N ARG A 103 23.81 11.64 -31.78
CA ARG A 103 22.95 10.46 -31.70
C ARG A 103 23.09 9.95 -30.28
N ALA A 104 22.49 10.70 -29.36
CA ALA A 104 22.50 10.41 -27.92
C ALA A 104 21.26 9.64 -27.46
N ASP A 105 20.33 9.31 -28.38
CA ASP A 105 19.01 8.79 -28.00
C ASP A 105 18.81 7.29 -28.29
N ASP A 106 19.82 6.59 -28.84
CA ASP A 106 19.74 5.16 -29.19
C ASP A 106 20.75 4.29 -28.41
N ALA A 107 21.33 4.80 -27.32
CA ALA A 107 22.14 3.95 -26.44
C ALA A 107 21.19 2.98 -25.72
N ASP A 108 21.24 1.73 -26.15
CA ASP A 108 20.58 0.59 -25.54
C ASP A 108 20.90 0.60 -24.03
N ASP A 109 19.89 0.92 -23.21
CA ASP A 109 19.92 0.86 -21.74
C ASP A 109 20.11 -0.61 -21.34
N SER A 110 21.34 -1.11 -21.48
CA SER A 110 21.76 -2.41 -20.97
C SER A 110 21.69 -2.38 -19.44
N ILE A 111 20.57 -2.90 -18.92
CA ILE A 111 20.25 -3.66 -17.69
C ILE A 111 21.08 -3.45 -16.39
N ASP A 112 22.34 -3.00 -16.43
CA ASP A 112 23.26 -3.02 -15.28
C ASP A 112 23.72 -1.62 -14.83
N ASN A 113 22.93 -0.56 -15.04
CA ASN A 113 23.19 0.70 -14.34
C ASN A 113 22.54 0.65 -12.93
N PRO A 114 23.30 0.58 -11.82
CA PRO A 114 22.74 0.52 -10.47
C PRO A 114 21.85 1.71 -10.12
N SER A 115 22.08 2.88 -10.73
CA SER A 115 21.19 4.05 -10.57
C SER A 115 19.79 3.79 -11.15
N SER A 116 19.69 2.97 -12.20
CA SER A 116 18.42 2.60 -12.82
C SER A 116 17.64 1.58 -11.97
N LEU A 117 18.34 0.64 -11.32
CA LEU A 117 17.72 -0.32 -10.42
C LEU A 117 17.15 0.38 -9.18
N ASP A 118 17.92 1.28 -8.58
CA ASP A 118 17.51 2.02 -7.39
C ASP A 118 16.28 2.91 -7.66
N GLU A 119 16.22 3.52 -8.85
CA GLU A 119 15.05 4.28 -9.28
C GLU A 119 13.83 3.39 -9.54
N ARG A 120 14.01 2.23 -10.18
CA ARG A 120 12.94 1.24 -10.39
C ARG A 120 12.41 0.71 -9.07
N VAL A 121 13.28 0.32 -8.14
CA VAL A 121 12.90 -0.13 -6.79
C VAL A 121 12.18 0.98 -6.03
N ARG A 122 12.65 2.23 -6.12
CA ARG A 122 11.99 3.38 -5.49
C ARG A 122 10.60 3.63 -6.08
N LYS A 123 10.43 3.49 -7.39
CA LYS A 123 9.14 3.64 -8.07
C LYS A 123 8.19 2.50 -7.75
N ALA A 124 8.65 1.24 -7.82
CA ALA A 124 7.89 0.05 -7.45
C ALA A 124 7.48 0.10 -5.97
N GLY A 125 8.41 0.47 -5.07
CA GLY A 125 8.13 0.63 -3.65
C GLY A 125 7.11 1.74 -3.36
N ARG A 126 7.13 2.86 -4.11
CA ARG A 126 6.10 3.90 -4.00
C ARG A 126 4.73 3.40 -4.48
N ARG A 127 4.69 2.74 -5.64
CA ARG A 127 3.46 2.14 -6.20
C ARG A 127 2.86 1.15 -5.21
N PHE A 128 3.70 0.24 -4.71
CA PHE A 128 3.32 -0.74 -3.70
C PHE A 128 2.82 -0.08 -2.41
N ALA A 129 3.55 0.92 -1.90
CA ALA A 129 3.21 1.57 -0.64
C ALA A 129 1.83 2.23 -0.66
N VAL A 130 1.44 2.78 -1.82
CA VAL A 130 0.18 3.52 -1.97
C VAL A 130 -0.97 2.62 -2.42
N ASN A 131 -0.73 1.68 -3.34
CA ASN A 131 -1.78 0.82 -3.87
C ASN A 131 -2.12 -0.34 -2.92
N GLU A 132 -1.12 -0.90 -2.24
CA GLU A 132 -1.27 -2.13 -1.47
C GLU A 132 -0.98 -1.91 0.03
N ALA A 133 0.19 -1.35 0.37
CA ALA A 133 0.65 -1.28 1.76
C ALA A 133 -0.20 -0.34 2.63
N ALA A 134 -0.85 0.64 2.01
CA ALA A 134 -1.81 1.53 2.65
C ALA A 134 -3.03 0.77 3.18
N PHE A 135 -3.33 -0.41 2.62
CA PHE A 135 -4.51 -1.21 2.90
C PHE A 135 -4.19 -2.57 3.52
N PHE A 136 -3.00 -2.73 4.09
CA PHE A 136 -2.63 -3.94 4.83
C PHE A 136 -3.58 -4.24 5.98
N ILE A 137 -4.10 -5.46 5.99
CA ILE A 137 -5.04 -5.93 7.02
C ILE A 137 -4.32 -6.16 8.34
N ASN A 138 -3.09 -6.67 8.29
CA ASN A 138 -2.23 -6.76 9.46
C ASN A 138 -0.78 -6.64 9.01
N GLU A 139 -0.17 -5.49 9.33
CA GLU A 139 1.23 -5.25 8.98
C GLU A 139 2.16 -6.27 9.62
N VAL A 140 1.91 -6.68 10.87
CA VAL A 140 2.81 -7.63 11.55
C VAL A 140 2.79 -8.95 10.79
N ASP A 141 1.60 -9.52 10.58
CA ASP A 141 1.43 -10.81 9.93
C ASP A 141 2.04 -10.83 8.51
N ILE A 142 1.89 -9.76 7.73
CA ILE A 142 2.44 -9.69 6.35
C ILE A 142 3.96 -9.78 6.32
N TRP A 143 4.65 -9.24 7.34
CA TRP A 143 6.12 -9.26 7.39
C TRP A 143 6.69 -10.43 8.18
N THR A 144 5.88 -11.11 8.99
CA THR A 144 6.32 -12.24 9.82
C THR A 144 5.95 -13.59 9.24
N ASN A 145 4.86 -13.68 8.48
CA ASN A 145 4.41 -14.94 7.92
C ASN A 145 5.14 -15.23 6.61
N GLU A 146 5.37 -16.52 6.35
CA GLU A 146 5.87 -17.00 5.07
C GLU A 146 4.70 -17.12 4.08
N ALA A 147 5.01 -16.97 2.79
CA ALA A 147 4.06 -17.21 1.73
C ALA A 147 3.72 -18.70 1.63
N GLU A 148 2.44 -19.00 1.47
CA GLU A 148 2.00 -20.36 1.15
C GLU A 148 2.29 -20.70 -0.31
N ASP A 149 3.02 -21.79 -0.57
CA ASP A 149 3.40 -22.20 -1.93
C ASP A 149 2.18 -22.49 -2.84
N GLU A 150 1.08 -23.01 -2.27
CA GLU A 150 -0.14 -23.42 -2.97
C GLU A 150 -1.35 -22.53 -2.64
N PHE A 151 -1.15 -21.21 -2.58
CA PHE A 151 -2.22 -20.28 -2.24
C PHE A 151 -3.33 -20.20 -3.32
N ASP A 152 -4.58 -20.50 -2.96
CA ASP A 152 -5.74 -20.38 -3.85
C ASP A 152 -6.41 -19.00 -3.73
N TYR A 153 -6.21 -18.17 -4.77
CA TYR A 153 -6.83 -16.86 -4.91
C TYR A 153 -8.36 -16.88 -4.90
N ALA A 154 -9.01 -18.00 -5.23
CA ALA A 154 -10.48 -18.09 -5.16
C ALA A 154 -11.00 -18.02 -3.71
N THR A 155 -10.15 -18.34 -2.73
CA THR A 155 -10.50 -18.35 -1.30
C THR A 155 -10.02 -17.12 -0.53
N GLU A 156 -9.36 -16.18 -1.20
CA GLU A 156 -8.63 -15.11 -0.54
C GLU A 156 -9.49 -14.27 0.42
N PHE A 157 -10.76 -14.01 0.08
CA PHE A 157 -11.66 -13.19 0.90
C PHE A 157 -12.37 -13.93 2.04
N ASN A 158 -12.24 -15.26 2.11
CA ASN A 158 -13.01 -16.11 3.03
C ASN A 158 -12.67 -15.87 4.51
N SER A 159 -11.41 -15.50 4.81
CA SER A 159 -10.95 -15.29 6.17
C SER A 159 -9.90 -14.18 6.25
N LYS A 160 -9.63 -13.69 7.47
CA LYS A 160 -8.53 -12.72 7.68
C LYS A 160 -7.18 -13.32 7.26
N THR A 161 -6.94 -14.60 7.55
CA THR A 161 -5.69 -15.30 7.26
C THR A 161 -5.45 -15.42 5.76
N THR A 162 -6.47 -15.86 5.01
CA THR A 162 -6.37 -15.97 3.54
C THR A 162 -6.18 -14.61 2.89
N ARG A 163 -6.78 -13.54 3.43
CA ARG A 163 -6.54 -12.17 2.92
C ARG A 163 -5.11 -11.71 3.18
N VAL A 164 -4.54 -12.03 4.35
CA VAL A 164 -3.14 -11.72 4.66
C VAL A 164 -2.22 -12.48 3.70
N GLN A 165 -2.46 -13.77 3.45
CA GLN A 165 -1.68 -14.56 2.49
C GLN A 165 -1.77 -14.00 1.07
N ALA A 166 -2.95 -13.58 0.61
CA ALA A 166 -3.09 -12.88 -0.67
C ALA A 166 -2.23 -11.61 -0.73
N GLN A 167 -2.23 -10.80 0.33
CA GLN A 167 -1.39 -9.59 0.40
C GLN A 167 0.12 -9.91 0.41
N ILE A 168 0.53 -11.03 1.01
CA ILE A 168 1.91 -11.51 0.95
C ILE A 168 2.25 -11.93 -0.49
N GLN A 169 1.40 -12.70 -1.16
CA GLN A 169 1.62 -13.11 -2.54
C GLN A 169 1.70 -11.92 -3.50
N ASP A 170 0.79 -10.95 -3.36
CA ASP A 170 0.78 -9.73 -4.14
C ASP A 170 2.06 -8.89 -3.88
N LEU A 171 2.52 -8.80 -2.62
CA LEU A 171 3.81 -8.17 -2.26
C LEU A 171 5.00 -8.88 -2.93
N LEU A 172 5.05 -10.21 -2.89
CA LEU A 172 6.16 -11.00 -3.44
C LEU A 172 6.21 -10.92 -4.97
N ARG A 173 5.05 -10.78 -5.62
CA ARG A 173 4.93 -10.57 -7.07
C ARG A 173 5.37 -9.16 -7.49
N LEU A 174 5.13 -8.15 -6.66
CA LEU A 174 5.41 -6.75 -6.99
C LEU A 174 6.82 -6.30 -6.62
N LEU A 175 7.42 -6.83 -5.56
CA LEU A 175 8.75 -6.42 -5.11
C LEU A 175 9.84 -7.39 -5.61
N PRO A 176 10.89 -6.86 -6.26
CA PRO A 176 12.15 -7.58 -6.43
C PRO A 176 12.64 -8.16 -5.09
N ASN A 177 13.26 -9.35 -5.11
CA ASN A 177 13.68 -10.08 -3.91
C ASN A 177 14.53 -9.22 -2.96
N ASP A 178 15.35 -8.34 -3.52
CA ASP A 178 16.26 -7.39 -2.89
C ASP A 178 15.57 -6.16 -2.27
N ALA A 179 14.36 -5.81 -2.73
CA ALA A 179 13.62 -4.61 -2.30
C ALA A 179 12.74 -4.81 -1.05
N ARG A 180 12.62 -6.03 -0.54
CA ARG A 180 11.60 -6.43 0.47
C ARG A 180 11.81 -5.84 1.88
N SER A 181 12.90 -5.11 2.15
CA SER A 181 13.29 -4.66 3.49
C SER A 181 12.97 -3.19 3.84
N ARG A 182 12.43 -2.37 2.92
CA ARG A 182 12.28 -0.91 3.13
C ARG A 182 10.83 -0.48 3.45
N ARG A 183 10.63 0.23 4.57
CA ARG A 183 9.33 0.78 5.03
C ARG A 183 9.22 2.29 4.84
N GLN A 184 8.31 2.79 3.99
CA GLN A 184 7.85 4.19 4.00
C GLN A 184 6.37 4.30 3.57
N ARG A 185 5.43 4.52 4.52
CA ARG A 185 3.98 4.59 4.21
C ARG A 185 3.34 5.95 4.45
N SER A 186 3.58 6.58 5.60
CA SER A 186 2.77 7.73 6.06
C SER A 186 3.05 9.04 5.34
N ALA A 187 4.30 9.27 4.91
CA ALA A 187 4.66 10.53 4.25
C ALA A 187 4.12 10.66 2.82
N ALA A 188 3.78 9.56 2.14
CA ALA A 188 3.32 9.61 0.74
C ALA A 188 1.88 10.13 0.65
N VAL A 189 0.97 9.59 1.46
CA VAL A 189 -0.46 9.94 1.41
C VAL A 189 -0.71 11.40 1.81
N HIS A 190 -0.03 11.90 2.83
CA HIS A 190 -0.13 13.32 3.20
C HIS A 190 0.41 14.26 2.12
N ARG A 191 1.49 13.86 1.43
CA ARG A 191 2.01 14.62 0.28
C ARG A 191 1.01 14.62 -0.87
N ILE A 192 0.38 13.48 -1.15
CA ILE A 192 -0.70 13.38 -2.13
C ILE A 192 -1.85 14.30 -1.73
N ARG A 193 -2.29 14.33 -0.46
CA ARG A 193 -3.37 15.25 -0.04
C ARG A 193 -3.03 16.71 -0.31
N HIS A 194 -1.88 17.20 0.16
CA HIS A 194 -1.53 18.61 -0.03
C HIS A 194 -1.29 18.99 -1.49
N ALA A 195 -0.59 18.16 -2.25
CA ALA A 195 -0.30 18.43 -3.64
C ALA A 195 -1.54 18.31 -4.53
N SER A 196 -2.31 17.23 -4.34
CA SER A 196 -3.41 16.92 -5.24
C SER A 196 -4.60 17.85 -5.00
N LEU A 197 -4.86 18.30 -3.76
CA LEU A 197 -6.01 19.17 -3.51
C LEU A 197 -5.97 20.47 -4.32
N ALA A 198 -4.78 21.04 -4.54
CA ALA A 198 -4.59 22.21 -5.40
C ALA A 198 -5.00 21.96 -6.87
N HIS A 199 -4.95 20.71 -7.33
CA HIS A 199 -5.25 20.31 -8.71
C HIS A 199 -6.61 19.61 -8.86
N LEU A 200 -7.14 19.05 -7.76
CA LEU A 200 -8.36 18.24 -7.74
C LEU A 200 -9.60 19.04 -7.40
N SER A 201 -9.46 20.13 -6.64
CA SER A 201 -10.59 20.94 -6.18
C SER A 201 -10.69 22.23 -6.98
N ALA A 202 -11.93 22.69 -7.18
CA ALA A 202 -12.14 24.03 -7.70
C ALA A 202 -11.50 25.06 -6.74
N ALA A 203 -11.02 26.19 -7.27
CA ALA A 203 -10.37 27.21 -6.46
C ALA A 203 -11.24 27.66 -5.25
N ASP A 204 -12.56 27.68 -5.44
CA ASP A 204 -13.53 28.03 -4.39
C ASP A 204 -13.69 26.97 -3.30
N GLU A 205 -13.41 25.70 -3.59
CA GLU A 205 -13.49 24.60 -2.62
C GLU A 205 -12.26 24.59 -1.68
N LEU A 206 -11.11 25.12 -2.12
CA LEU A 206 -9.85 25.08 -1.36
C LEU A 206 -9.96 25.70 0.04
N LYS A 207 -10.78 26.75 0.19
CA LYS A 207 -11.01 27.41 1.48
C LYS A 207 -11.64 26.47 2.53
N HIS A 208 -12.39 25.45 2.09
CA HIS A 208 -13.06 24.51 2.97
C HIS A 208 -12.13 23.39 3.47
N PHE A 209 -10.89 23.29 2.96
CA PHE A 209 -9.92 22.31 3.44
C PHE A 209 -9.13 22.75 4.68
N ALA A 210 -9.26 24.01 5.09
CA ALA A 210 -8.48 24.60 6.18
C ALA A 210 -8.67 23.89 7.52
N THR A 211 -9.92 23.55 7.88
CA THR A 211 -10.24 22.91 9.16
C THR A 211 -11.02 21.62 8.96
N ALA A 212 -10.96 20.73 9.95
CA ALA A 212 -11.74 19.48 9.92
C ALA A 212 -13.26 19.73 9.94
N SER A 213 -13.70 20.74 10.69
CA SER A 213 -15.10 21.14 10.78
C SER A 213 -15.62 21.67 9.45
N ASP A 214 -14.85 22.54 8.77
CA ASP A 214 -15.25 23.09 7.47
C ASP A 214 -15.32 21.99 6.41
N ARG A 215 -14.37 21.04 6.43
CA ARG A 215 -14.42 19.87 5.55
C ARG A 215 -15.66 19.02 5.80
N PHE A 216 -15.99 18.76 7.06
CA PHE A 216 -17.20 18.02 7.40
C PHE A 216 -18.45 18.72 6.85
N GLU A 217 -18.66 19.99 7.19
CA GLU A 217 -19.87 20.69 6.78
C GLU A 217 -20.02 20.81 5.26
N HIS A 218 -18.92 20.98 4.53
CA HIS A 218 -18.97 21.18 3.10
C HIS A 218 -18.96 19.87 2.29
N PHE A 219 -18.33 18.81 2.79
CA PHE A 219 -18.09 17.59 2.01
C PHE A 219 -18.73 16.33 2.58
N LYS A 220 -19.40 16.35 3.75
CA LYS A 220 -20.01 15.15 4.36
C LYS A 220 -20.88 14.37 3.37
N ASP A 221 -21.74 15.05 2.62
CA ASP A 221 -22.63 14.40 1.66
C ASP A 221 -21.84 13.78 0.50
N ARG A 222 -20.80 14.48 0.01
CA ARG A 222 -19.90 14.02 -1.08
C ARG A 222 -19.16 12.73 -0.72
N VAL A 223 -18.84 12.52 0.55
CA VAL A 223 -18.15 11.32 1.06
C VAL A 223 -19.10 10.24 1.58
N GLY A 224 -20.41 10.42 1.37
CA GLY A 224 -21.45 9.44 1.65
C GLY A 224 -21.97 9.46 3.09
N TYR A 225 -21.93 10.60 3.77
CA TYR A 225 -22.56 10.76 5.09
C TYR A 225 -24.07 10.56 4.98
N VAL A 226 -24.61 9.75 5.89
CA VAL A 226 -26.04 9.53 6.08
C VAL A 226 -26.37 10.01 7.49
N ALA A 227 -27.21 11.03 7.58
CA ALA A 227 -27.65 11.60 8.85
C ALA A 227 -28.38 10.55 9.69
N ALA A 228 -28.30 10.72 11.02
CA ALA A 228 -29.01 9.86 11.95
C ALA A 228 -30.52 9.95 11.73
N THR A 229 -31.20 8.81 11.87
CA THR A 229 -32.66 8.73 11.95
C THR A 229 -33.06 8.26 13.35
N GLU A 230 -34.35 8.23 13.67
CA GLU A 230 -34.84 7.72 14.96
C GLU A 230 -34.39 6.28 15.28
N THR A 231 -34.06 5.49 14.25
CA THR A 231 -33.73 4.07 14.38
C THR A 231 -32.28 3.74 14.08
N LYS A 232 -31.51 4.67 13.50
CA LYS A 232 -30.14 4.42 13.05
C LYS A 232 -29.27 5.63 13.35
N GLU A 233 -28.13 5.37 13.98
CA GLU A 233 -27.09 6.39 14.16
C GLU A 233 -26.56 6.88 12.81
N ALA A 234 -25.99 8.08 12.80
CA ALA A 234 -25.36 8.60 11.60
C ALA A 234 -24.17 7.72 11.20
N PHE A 235 -24.02 7.47 9.91
CA PHE A 235 -22.94 6.62 9.39
C PHE A 235 -22.51 7.09 8.01
N TYR A 236 -21.40 6.55 7.50
CA TYR A 236 -20.96 6.82 6.14
C TYR A 236 -21.14 5.58 5.27
N SER A 237 -21.95 5.70 4.22
CA SER A 237 -22.14 4.64 3.23
C SER A 237 -20.87 4.42 2.42
N ALA A 238 -20.46 3.17 2.27
CA ALA A 238 -19.30 2.81 1.44
C ALA A 238 -19.58 2.97 -0.06
N PHE A 239 -20.80 2.69 -0.49
CA PHE A 239 -21.16 2.73 -1.90
C PHE A 239 -22.02 3.94 -2.27
N LYS A 240 -22.78 4.53 -1.35
CA LYS A 240 -23.57 5.76 -1.63
C LYS A 240 -22.78 7.03 -1.34
N ALA A 241 -21.59 7.15 -1.92
CA ALA A 241 -20.74 8.33 -1.81
C ALA A 241 -20.61 8.98 -3.20
N PRO A 242 -21.17 10.18 -3.43
CA PRO A 242 -21.15 10.87 -4.73
C PRO A 242 -19.76 10.98 -5.36
N ILE A 243 -18.70 11.09 -4.54
CA ILE A 243 -17.31 11.15 -5.03
C ILE A 243 -16.86 9.90 -5.81
N LEU A 244 -17.60 8.80 -5.72
CA LEU A 244 -17.30 7.58 -6.45
C LEU A 244 -17.88 7.56 -7.85
N TYR A 245 -18.83 8.43 -8.17
CA TYR A 245 -19.58 8.39 -9.41
C TYR A 245 -19.26 9.61 -10.28
N ASP A 246 -19.26 9.43 -11.59
CA ASP A 246 -19.33 10.57 -12.53
C ASP A 246 -20.74 11.18 -12.56
N GLN A 247 -21.78 10.38 -12.36
CA GLN A 247 -23.17 10.80 -12.20
C GLN A 247 -23.80 10.09 -10.99
N PHE A 248 -24.34 10.86 -10.03
CA PHE A 248 -24.98 10.32 -8.83
C PHE A 248 -26.33 10.96 -8.59
N ASP A 249 -27.38 10.16 -8.59
CA ASP A 249 -28.78 10.57 -8.37
C ASP A 249 -29.28 10.29 -6.95
N GLY A 250 -28.42 9.75 -6.08
CA GLY A 250 -28.75 9.34 -4.71
C GLY A 250 -28.83 7.82 -4.52
N GLU A 251 -28.90 7.05 -5.61
CA GLU A 251 -28.99 5.60 -5.58
C GLU A 251 -27.73 4.91 -6.07
N LEU A 252 -27.62 3.60 -5.78
CA LEU A 252 -26.48 2.81 -6.21
C LEU A 252 -26.58 2.52 -7.71
N ASP A 253 -25.93 3.35 -8.51
CA ASP A 253 -25.78 3.14 -9.95
C ASP A 253 -24.42 2.52 -10.28
N VAL A 254 -24.43 1.22 -10.58
CA VAL A 254 -23.18 0.50 -10.78
C VAL A 254 -22.52 0.82 -12.13
N ASP A 255 -23.23 1.41 -13.08
CA ASP A 255 -22.67 1.77 -14.39
C ASP A 255 -21.84 3.06 -14.28
N HIS A 256 -22.23 3.96 -13.38
CA HIS A 256 -21.53 5.20 -13.05
C HIS A 256 -20.52 5.07 -11.90
N LEU A 257 -20.56 3.96 -11.15
CA LEU A 257 -19.66 3.70 -10.03
C LEU A 257 -18.19 3.57 -10.49
N PHE A 258 -17.30 4.24 -9.75
CA PHE A 258 -15.85 4.36 -10.01
C PHE A 258 -15.45 5.11 -11.28
N ARG A 259 -16.38 5.86 -11.91
CA ARG A 259 -16.08 6.66 -13.10
C ARG A 259 -15.77 8.13 -12.81
N ASN A 260 -15.85 8.57 -11.55
CA ASN A 260 -15.60 9.96 -11.20
C ASN A 260 -14.21 10.43 -11.65
N PRO A 261 -14.09 11.51 -12.45
CA PRO A 261 -12.79 12.04 -12.91
C PRO A 261 -11.80 12.34 -11.77
N LEU A 262 -12.28 12.65 -10.57
CA LEU A 262 -11.42 12.82 -9.41
C LEU A 262 -10.67 11.55 -9.02
N LEU A 263 -11.29 10.37 -9.14
CA LEU A 263 -10.62 9.11 -8.85
C LEU A 263 -9.44 8.89 -9.79
N LEU A 264 -9.64 9.16 -11.08
CA LEU A 264 -8.61 9.07 -12.11
C LEU A 264 -7.47 10.04 -11.85
N ASN A 265 -7.78 11.29 -11.48
CA ASN A 265 -6.76 12.29 -11.14
C ASN A 265 -5.99 11.92 -9.86
N ILE A 266 -6.69 11.44 -8.82
CA ILE A 266 -6.05 10.93 -7.59
C ILE A 266 -5.10 9.79 -7.96
N TYR A 267 -5.55 8.87 -8.80
CA TYR A 267 -4.74 7.75 -9.23
C TYR A 267 -3.54 8.19 -10.08
N ALA A 268 -3.70 9.16 -10.97
CA ALA A 268 -2.59 9.78 -11.69
C ALA A 268 -1.58 10.40 -10.72
N CYS A 269 -2.03 11.06 -9.65
CA CYS A 269 -1.15 11.57 -8.60
C CYS A 269 -0.41 10.46 -7.84
N ILE A 270 -1.06 9.32 -7.59
CA ILE A 270 -0.42 8.14 -6.98
C ILE A 270 0.70 7.61 -7.89
N LEU A 271 0.42 7.47 -9.18
CA LEU A 271 1.35 6.90 -10.16
C LEU A 271 2.52 7.82 -10.50
N ARG A 272 2.25 9.12 -10.63
CA ARG A 272 3.17 10.11 -11.24
C ARG A 272 3.65 11.16 -10.27
N GLY A 273 3.13 11.17 -9.04
CA GLY A 273 3.37 12.20 -8.05
C GLY A 273 2.43 13.40 -8.18
N PRO A 274 2.64 14.45 -7.35
CA PRO A 274 1.87 15.70 -7.29
C PRO A 274 1.31 16.24 -8.61
N ASP A 275 2.18 16.37 -9.62
CA ASP A 275 1.85 17.00 -10.90
C ASP A 275 1.14 16.04 -11.87
N GLY A 276 0.93 14.79 -11.46
CA GLY A 276 0.34 13.72 -12.25
C GLY A 276 -1.05 14.05 -12.78
N ALA A 277 -1.85 14.79 -12.01
CA ALA A 277 -3.18 15.23 -12.41
C ALA A 277 -3.17 16.33 -13.50
N CYS A 278 -2.09 17.13 -13.59
CA CYS A 278 -1.99 18.23 -14.55
C CYS A 278 -1.29 17.81 -15.85
N SER A 279 -0.46 16.78 -15.80
CA SER A 279 0.39 16.42 -16.92
C SER A 279 -0.34 15.54 -17.93
N LYS A 280 -1.02 16.18 -18.90
CA LYS A 280 -1.44 15.52 -20.15
C LYS A 280 -0.25 15.19 -21.07
N VAL A 281 0.93 15.76 -20.80
CA VAL A 281 2.05 15.86 -21.75
C VAL A 281 3.16 14.83 -21.51
N VAL A 282 3.16 14.12 -20.38
CA VAL A 282 4.22 13.13 -20.03
C VAL A 282 3.64 11.71 -19.95
N LEU A 283 2.88 11.31 -20.97
CA LEU A 283 2.27 9.97 -21.03
C LEU A 283 3.14 8.95 -21.77
N THR A 284 3.94 9.39 -22.73
CA THR A 284 4.76 8.52 -23.59
C THR A 284 5.96 7.88 -22.89
N SER A 285 6.62 8.57 -21.93
CA SER A 285 7.82 8.04 -21.25
C SER A 285 7.51 7.08 -20.09
N LEU A 286 6.38 7.27 -19.41
CA LEU A 286 5.91 6.37 -18.36
C LEU A 286 5.40 5.04 -18.92
N ARG A 287 4.92 5.02 -20.17
CA ARG A 287 4.60 3.79 -20.89
C ARG A 287 5.83 2.90 -21.08
N ARG A 288 6.99 3.44 -21.47
CA ARG A 288 8.21 2.62 -21.60
C ARG A 288 8.61 1.94 -20.29
N SER A 289 8.31 2.54 -19.14
CA SER A 289 8.57 1.93 -17.84
C SER A 289 7.43 1.04 -17.32
N ALA A 290 6.16 1.31 -17.65
CA ALA A 290 5.00 0.49 -17.27
C ALA A 290 4.77 -0.72 -18.21
N CYS A 291 5.04 -0.59 -19.52
CA CYS A 291 5.03 -1.67 -20.52
C CYS A 291 6.22 -2.61 -20.33
N ARG A 292 7.41 -2.12 -19.95
CA ARG A 292 8.55 -2.99 -19.60
C ARG A 292 8.28 -3.85 -18.35
N GLU A 293 7.30 -3.47 -17.53
CA GLU A 293 6.87 -4.20 -16.32
C GLU A 293 5.63 -5.09 -16.56
N SER A 294 5.25 -5.36 -17.82
CA SER A 294 4.13 -6.24 -18.19
C SER A 294 2.76 -5.82 -17.63
N THR A 295 2.59 -4.55 -17.26
CA THR A 295 1.26 -3.98 -16.92
C THR A 295 0.74 -3.17 -18.09
N THR A 296 0.39 -3.85 -19.18
CA THR A 296 -0.27 -3.25 -20.36
C THR A 296 -1.78 -3.08 -20.18
N SER A 297 -2.39 -3.67 -19.14
CA SER A 297 -3.76 -3.36 -18.72
C SER A 297 -3.78 -2.94 -17.25
N LEU A 298 -4.72 -2.05 -16.88
CA LEU A 298 -4.99 -1.74 -15.49
C LEU A 298 -5.30 -3.06 -14.77
N ALA A 299 -4.43 -3.47 -13.84
CA ALA A 299 -4.77 -4.55 -12.94
C ALA A 299 -6.08 -4.16 -12.20
N PRO A 300 -7.06 -5.07 -12.09
CA PRO A 300 -8.30 -4.88 -11.33
C PRO A 300 -8.15 -4.29 -9.93
N LEU A 301 -6.96 -4.47 -9.35
CA LEU A 301 -6.53 -3.98 -8.05
C LEU A 301 -6.33 -2.46 -7.98
N LEU A 302 -6.23 -1.80 -9.13
CA LEU A 302 -5.84 -0.40 -9.20
C LEU A 302 -7.02 0.58 -9.08
N VAL A 303 -8.23 0.19 -9.49
CA VAL A 303 -9.46 0.98 -9.29
C VAL A 303 -9.84 1.10 -7.80
N PRO A 304 -9.72 0.03 -6.97
CA PRO A 304 -9.91 0.12 -5.53
C PRO A 304 -8.99 1.09 -4.80
N SER A 305 -7.71 1.25 -5.20
CA SER A 305 -6.74 2.04 -4.42
C SER A 305 -7.10 3.53 -4.21
N PRO A 306 -7.51 4.31 -5.23
CA PRO A 306 -7.90 5.71 -5.06
C PRO A 306 -9.30 5.86 -4.43
N THR A 307 -10.11 4.82 -4.45
CA THR A 307 -11.53 4.84 -4.04
C THR A 307 -11.75 5.12 -2.55
N PRO A 308 -11.05 4.49 -1.58
CA PRO A 308 -11.11 4.87 -0.16
C PRO A 308 -10.26 6.12 0.13
N LEU A 309 -9.29 6.43 -0.75
CA LEU A 309 -8.49 7.64 -0.60
C LEU A 309 -9.31 8.89 -0.91
N SER A 310 -10.22 8.85 -1.88
CA SER A 310 -11.03 10.02 -2.24
C SER A 310 -11.95 10.48 -1.11
N PRO A 311 -12.73 9.64 -0.40
CA PRO A 311 -13.42 10.05 0.82
C PRO A 311 -12.48 10.62 1.87
N TYR A 312 -11.29 10.03 2.07
CA TYR A 312 -10.32 10.56 3.04
C TYR A 312 -9.86 11.98 2.71
N LEU A 313 -9.57 12.27 1.43
CA LEU A 313 -9.09 13.59 1.02
C LEU A 313 -10.10 14.68 1.41
N TYR A 314 -11.39 14.37 1.31
CA TYR A 314 -12.51 15.27 1.56
C TYR A 314 -13.12 15.13 2.98
N SER A 315 -12.72 14.13 3.76
CA SER A 315 -13.28 13.90 5.10
C SER A 315 -12.70 14.85 6.16
N ALA A 316 -13.38 14.90 7.31
CA ALA A 316 -12.91 15.62 8.48
C ALA A 316 -11.59 15.05 9.05
N ASP A 317 -11.26 13.79 8.75
CA ASP A 317 -10.10 13.11 9.33
C ASP A 317 -8.80 13.83 9.04
N THR A 318 -7.95 13.89 10.07
CA THR A 318 -6.67 14.61 9.98
C THR A 318 -5.56 13.73 9.41
N LYS A 319 -5.64 12.42 9.64
CA LYS A 319 -4.63 11.44 9.26
C LYS A 319 -5.25 10.29 8.50
N PHE A 320 -4.55 9.81 7.48
CA PHE A 320 -4.98 8.60 6.80
C PHE A 320 -4.58 7.40 7.66
N GLN A 321 -5.55 6.86 8.37
CA GLN A 321 -5.41 5.69 9.22
C GLN A 321 -6.37 4.60 8.72
N ARG A 322 -6.24 3.39 9.28
CA ARG A 322 -7.14 2.29 8.92
C ARG A 322 -8.61 2.64 9.13
N ARG A 323 -8.87 3.39 10.20
CA ARG A 323 -10.15 3.96 10.56
C ARG A 323 -9.97 5.45 10.81
N GLY A 324 -10.88 6.28 10.29
CA GLY A 324 -10.84 7.73 10.46
C GLY A 324 -10.88 8.13 11.93
N ASP A 325 -10.04 9.11 12.32
CA ASP A 325 -9.95 9.59 13.70
C ASP A 325 -11.17 10.41 14.14
N GLN A 326 -11.90 11.00 13.18
CA GLN A 326 -13.09 11.81 13.44
C GLN A 326 -14.36 11.22 12.82
N THR A 327 -14.25 10.69 11.61
CA THR A 327 -15.41 10.16 10.87
C THR A 327 -15.71 8.70 11.16
N ASP A 328 -14.78 7.99 11.82
CA ASP A 328 -14.86 6.55 12.10
C ASP A 328 -14.96 5.67 10.83
N ILE A 329 -14.74 6.26 9.64
CA ILE A 329 -14.75 5.56 8.34
C ILE A 329 -13.65 4.50 8.34
N ASN A 330 -14.01 3.23 8.14
CA ASN A 330 -13.05 2.14 8.00
C ASN A 330 -12.52 2.06 6.56
N TYR A 331 -11.52 2.89 6.23
CA TYR A 331 -10.92 2.98 4.90
C TYR A 331 -10.35 1.65 4.40
N VAL A 332 -9.76 0.84 5.29
CA VAL A 332 -9.22 -0.48 4.92
C VAL A 332 -10.34 -1.44 4.58
N GLN A 333 -11.43 -1.46 5.35
CA GLN A 333 -12.55 -2.33 5.03
C GLN A 333 -13.21 -1.93 3.71
N ARG A 334 -13.40 -0.62 3.47
CA ARG A 334 -13.91 -0.12 2.19
C ARG A 334 -13.05 -0.56 1.01
N HIS A 335 -11.73 -0.41 1.12
CA HIS A 335 -10.80 -0.90 0.10
C HIS A 335 -11.06 -2.38 -0.21
N MET A 336 -11.09 -3.22 0.82
CA MET A 336 -11.31 -4.66 0.66
C MET A 336 -12.67 -4.98 0.04
N ASP A 337 -13.73 -4.29 0.45
CA ASP A 337 -15.05 -4.46 -0.14
C ASP A 337 -15.03 -4.11 -1.63
N TYR A 338 -14.36 -3.03 -2.03
CA TYR A 338 -14.25 -2.66 -3.45
C TYR A 338 -13.43 -3.67 -4.26
N VAL A 339 -12.28 -4.12 -3.75
CA VAL A 339 -11.45 -5.15 -4.41
C VAL A 339 -12.26 -6.43 -4.57
N GLU A 340 -12.94 -6.89 -3.51
CA GLU A 340 -13.73 -8.12 -3.53
C GLU A 340 -14.85 -8.06 -4.58
N GLN A 341 -15.58 -6.94 -4.65
CA GLN A 341 -16.66 -6.78 -5.63
C GLN A 341 -16.13 -6.74 -7.07
N LEU A 342 -15.03 -6.02 -7.34
CA LEU A 342 -14.43 -5.95 -8.66
C LEU A 342 -13.87 -7.30 -9.10
N ARG A 343 -13.13 -8.00 -8.23
CA ARG A 343 -12.60 -9.34 -8.52
C ARG A 343 -13.73 -10.34 -8.80
N LYS A 344 -14.79 -10.38 -7.98
CA LYS A 344 -15.96 -11.25 -8.23
C LYS A 344 -16.61 -10.97 -9.58
N ALA A 345 -16.76 -9.70 -9.94
CA ALA A 345 -17.33 -9.31 -11.22
C ALA A 345 -16.44 -9.67 -12.42
N LEU A 346 -15.11 -9.58 -12.27
CA LEU A 346 -14.16 -9.97 -13.30
C LEU A 346 -14.06 -11.49 -13.49
N THR A 347 -14.02 -12.25 -12.41
CA THR A 347 -14.11 -13.73 -12.48
C THR A 347 -15.38 -14.17 -13.19
N SER A 348 -16.46 -13.39 -13.02
CA SER A 348 -17.74 -13.61 -13.71
C SER A 348 -17.82 -12.97 -15.10
N LYS A 349 -16.71 -12.43 -15.63
CA LYS A 349 -16.59 -11.74 -16.92
C LYS A 349 -17.71 -10.71 -17.18
N LYS A 350 -18.07 -9.92 -16.16
CA LYS A 350 -19.11 -8.89 -16.29
C LYS A 350 -18.62 -7.79 -17.23
N ALA A 351 -19.28 -7.64 -18.39
CA ALA A 351 -18.95 -6.65 -19.43
C ALA A 351 -18.70 -5.25 -18.84
N ARG A 352 -19.62 -4.76 -17.99
CA ARG A 352 -19.48 -3.44 -17.34
C ARG A 352 -18.14 -3.20 -16.63
N VAL A 353 -17.56 -4.24 -16.01
CA VAL A 353 -16.29 -4.07 -15.27
C VAL A 353 -15.12 -4.07 -16.23
N ILE A 354 -15.22 -4.82 -17.33
CA ILE A 354 -14.25 -4.75 -18.42
C ILE A 354 -14.32 -3.35 -19.06
N ASP A 355 -15.52 -2.82 -19.30
CA ASP A 355 -15.72 -1.46 -19.81
C ASP A 355 -15.21 -0.39 -18.85
N LEU A 356 -15.35 -0.61 -17.54
CA LEU A 356 -14.76 0.27 -16.53
C LEU A 356 -13.23 0.25 -16.61
N LEU A 357 -12.60 -0.92 -16.75
CA LEU A 357 -11.15 -1.02 -16.89
C LEU A 357 -10.66 -0.36 -18.18
N LYS A 358 -11.34 -0.61 -19.30
CA LYS A 358 -11.08 0.08 -20.59
C LYS A 358 -11.18 1.61 -20.43
N TYR A 359 -12.24 2.10 -19.79
CA TYR A 359 -12.39 3.54 -19.50
C TYR A 359 -11.24 4.13 -18.68
N TRP A 360 -10.74 3.40 -17.67
CA TRP A 360 -9.57 3.83 -16.90
C TRP A 360 -8.29 3.81 -17.73
N ASP A 361 -8.09 2.75 -18.53
CA ASP A 361 -6.92 2.62 -19.40
C ASP A 361 -6.89 3.73 -20.47
N ASP A 362 -8.01 4.04 -21.11
CA ASP A 362 -8.12 5.11 -22.12
C ASP A 362 -7.74 6.48 -21.54
N ILE A 363 -8.17 6.77 -20.31
CA ILE A 363 -7.91 8.09 -19.69
C ILE A 363 -6.49 8.17 -19.13
N LEU A 364 -6.03 7.10 -18.49
CA LEU A 364 -4.72 7.10 -17.84
C LEU A 364 -3.60 6.82 -18.84
N PHE A 365 -3.88 6.13 -19.94
CA PHE A 365 -2.91 5.68 -20.94
C PHE A 365 -3.43 5.86 -22.38
N PRO A 366 -3.85 7.07 -22.80
CA PRO A 366 -4.50 7.31 -24.10
C PRO A 366 -3.66 6.98 -25.33
N ASP A 367 -2.34 6.88 -25.19
CA ASP A 367 -1.43 6.54 -26.28
C ASP A 367 -1.13 5.03 -26.35
N ALA A 368 -1.82 4.19 -25.59
CA ALA A 368 -1.59 2.73 -25.52
C ALA A 368 -1.75 2.04 -26.89
N ASP A 369 -2.58 2.57 -27.78
CA ASP A 369 -2.87 1.89 -29.05
C ASP A 369 -2.05 2.35 -30.25
N ASN A 370 -1.34 3.48 -30.14
CA ASN A 370 -0.61 4.07 -31.27
C ASN A 370 0.87 3.65 -31.38
N ASP A 371 1.33 2.72 -30.54
CA ASP A 371 2.73 2.24 -30.55
C ASP A 371 2.75 0.82 -31.12
N ASP A 372 2.66 0.72 -32.45
CA ASP A 372 2.67 -0.51 -33.28
C ASP A 372 4.02 -1.28 -33.24
N GLY A 373 4.77 -1.16 -32.14
CA GLY A 373 6.08 -1.76 -31.94
C GLY A 373 6.05 -3.14 -31.25
N ALA A 374 5.59 -4.16 -31.97
CA ALA A 374 6.13 -5.53 -31.92
C ALA A 374 5.94 -6.45 -30.67
N ALA A 375 4.84 -6.34 -29.91
CA ALA A 375 4.48 -7.41 -28.95
C ALA A 375 2.97 -7.66 -28.75
N ARG A 376 2.10 -7.08 -29.58
CA ARG A 376 0.66 -7.39 -29.58
C ARG A 376 0.36 -8.44 -30.64
N GLY A 377 0.33 -9.70 -30.25
CA GLY A 377 -0.14 -10.78 -31.11
C GLY A 377 -0.92 -11.79 -30.31
N GLY A 378 -2.25 -11.70 -30.33
CA GLY A 378 -3.15 -12.84 -30.02
C GLY A 378 -4.32 -12.55 -29.08
N ASP A 379 -4.09 -11.96 -27.92
CA ASP A 379 -5.02 -12.15 -26.79
C ASP A 379 -6.21 -11.15 -26.73
N ASP A 380 -6.04 -9.91 -27.22
CA ASP A 380 -7.09 -8.89 -27.10
C ASP A 380 -8.26 -9.14 -28.07
N ASP A 381 -7.97 -9.60 -29.30
CA ASP A 381 -8.98 -9.99 -30.29
C ASP A 381 -9.75 -11.25 -29.84
N GLU A 382 -9.08 -12.17 -29.13
CA GLU A 382 -9.70 -13.36 -28.56
C GLU A 382 -10.64 -13.01 -27.40
N MET A 383 -10.25 -12.07 -26.52
CA MET A 383 -11.11 -11.64 -25.42
C MET A 383 -12.34 -10.85 -25.91
N GLU A 384 -12.18 -9.97 -26.90
CA GLU A 384 -13.30 -9.26 -27.54
C GLU A 384 -14.28 -10.26 -28.21
N SER A 385 -13.76 -11.24 -28.96
CA SER A 385 -14.53 -12.32 -29.57
C SER A 385 -15.25 -13.20 -28.53
N VAL A 386 -14.62 -13.46 -27.37
CA VAL A 386 -15.24 -14.24 -26.27
C VAL A 386 -16.34 -13.45 -25.58
N LEU A 387 -16.19 -12.13 -25.40
CA LEU A 387 -17.24 -11.27 -24.84
C LEU A 387 -18.43 -11.14 -25.79
N GLU A 388 -18.16 -11.03 -27.08
CA GLU A 388 -19.20 -10.98 -28.12
C GLU A 388 -19.96 -12.32 -28.21
N ALA A 389 -19.26 -13.46 -28.09
CA ALA A 389 -19.88 -14.78 -28.00
C ALA A 389 -20.72 -14.96 -26.71
N PHE A 390 -20.28 -14.39 -25.59
CA PHE A 390 -21.03 -14.43 -24.32
C PHE A 390 -22.29 -13.54 -24.36
N ASN A 391 -22.21 -12.36 -24.98
CA ASN A 391 -23.33 -11.43 -25.11
C ASN A 391 -24.39 -11.92 -26.12
N ASN A 392 -23.96 -12.65 -27.16
CA ASN A 392 -24.84 -13.20 -28.19
C ASN A 392 -25.38 -14.60 -27.88
N ALA A 393 -24.97 -15.22 -26.75
CA ALA A 393 -25.51 -16.50 -26.34
C ALA A 393 -26.98 -16.34 -25.93
N PRO A 394 -27.93 -17.09 -26.55
CA PRO A 394 -29.33 -17.00 -26.18
C PRO A 394 -29.49 -17.37 -24.71
N SER A 395 -30.13 -16.48 -23.94
CA SER A 395 -30.50 -16.70 -22.55
C SER A 395 -31.11 -18.09 -22.42
N ARG A 396 -30.43 -19.01 -21.72
CA ARG A 396 -30.99 -20.33 -21.43
C ARG A 396 -32.31 -20.11 -20.69
N GLU A 397 -33.41 -20.42 -21.37
CA GLU A 397 -34.74 -20.48 -20.76
C GLU A 397 -34.61 -21.34 -19.50
N SER A 398 -34.97 -20.74 -18.37
CA SER A 398 -34.98 -21.45 -17.10
C SER A 398 -35.95 -22.62 -17.24
N PRO A 399 -35.56 -23.86 -16.87
CA PRO A 399 -36.49 -24.97 -16.94
C PRO A 399 -37.74 -24.65 -16.10
N PRO A 400 -38.94 -25.01 -16.59
CA PRO A 400 -40.19 -24.63 -15.95
C PRO A 400 -40.21 -25.13 -14.50
N ALA A 401 -40.61 -24.24 -13.59
CA ALA A 401 -40.69 -24.50 -12.17
C ALA A 401 -41.52 -25.76 -11.90
N VAL A 402 -40.85 -26.81 -11.39
CA VAL A 402 -41.51 -27.99 -10.86
C VAL A 402 -42.30 -27.56 -9.62
N ARG A 403 -43.62 -27.53 -9.73
CA ARG A 403 -44.49 -27.26 -8.58
C ARG A 403 -44.31 -28.38 -7.54
N PRO A 404 -44.15 -28.06 -6.26
CA PRO A 404 -44.10 -29.09 -5.23
C PRO A 404 -45.47 -29.78 -5.11
N PRO A 405 -45.49 -31.09 -4.85
CA PRO A 405 -46.74 -31.81 -4.62
C PRO A 405 -47.30 -31.36 -3.26
N PHE A 406 -48.57 -30.97 -3.27
CA PHE A 406 -49.36 -30.82 -2.05
C PHE A 406 -49.47 -32.18 -1.36
N HIS A 407 -49.04 -32.27 -0.10
CA HIS A 407 -49.70 -33.04 0.95
C HIS A 407 -49.33 -32.51 2.33
#